data_AF-A0A1W2EET6-F1
#
_entry.id   AF-A0A1W2EET6-F1
#
_cell.length_a   1.000
_cell.length_b   1.000
_cell.length_c   1.000
_cell.angle_alpha   90.00
_cell.angle_beta   90.00
_cell.angle_gamma   90.00
#
_symmetry.space_group_name_H-M   'P 1'
#
loop_
_entity.id
_entity.type
_entity.pdbx_description
1 polymer ?
#
loop_
_entity_poly.entity_id
_entity_poly.type
_entity_poly.pdbx_seq_one_letter_code
_entity_poly.pdbx_strand_id
1 'polypeptide(L)'
;MTLTQALESARRGDYQQAMSALAELGGRSSDDPRVLDLLARVHAQQGALGDADECWSRVQSLDPADEAAVQGKRRIAALQAKRFRRRPMWPVAFVVAAGVGVVGILLPTTPPPAPPPDMSGLVAQHAELTRQLDAVRAQLNAEPPVVTMAKALNSPAFAVIRQGDAVLVTFNEALFNRDARLSTSGAAAVAELAAQLKPFAVSLVITGHTDNRPRNPTELGFARAQTVADALGMPAVVRSAGATPLFPARERAKNNTVTVLITPA
;
A
#
# COMPACT_ATOMS: atom_id res chain seq x y z
N MET A 1 -18.74 -18.64 19.73
CA MET A 1 -18.44 -19.16 18.38
C MET A 1 -17.29 -20.18 18.42
N THR A 2 -17.06 -20.97 17.36
CA THR A 2 -15.92 -21.92 17.30
C THR A 2 -14.79 -21.42 16.41
N LEU A 3 -13.56 -21.90 16.65
CA LEU A 3 -12.39 -21.56 15.84
C LEU A 3 -12.59 -21.93 14.35
N THR A 4 -13.30 -23.01 14.07
CA THR A 4 -13.64 -23.44 12.70
C THR A 4 -14.48 -22.40 11.97
N GLN A 5 -15.46 -21.78 12.63
CA GLN A 5 -16.30 -20.72 12.05
C GLN A 5 -15.48 -19.46 11.72
N ALA A 6 -14.56 -19.08 12.61
CA ALA A 6 -13.64 -17.98 12.36
C ALA A 6 -12.76 -18.24 11.13
N LEU A 7 -12.26 -19.47 11.00
CA LEU A 7 -11.39 -19.89 9.89
C LEU A 7 -12.13 -19.93 8.55
N GLU A 8 -13.37 -20.41 8.54
CA GLU A 8 -14.22 -20.36 7.35
C GLU A 8 -14.53 -18.94 6.91
N SER A 9 -14.85 -18.04 7.85
CA SER A 9 -15.11 -16.63 7.57
C SER A 9 -13.86 -15.95 6.98
N ALA A 10 -12.69 -16.21 7.56
CA ALA A 10 -11.42 -15.70 7.05
C ALA A 10 -11.12 -16.21 5.62
N ARG A 11 -11.45 -17.47 5.30
CA ARG A 11 -11.28 -18.03 3.94
C ARG A 11 -12.19 -17.39 2.90
N ARG A 12 -13.40 -16.96 3.30
CA ARG A 12 -14.33 -16.24 2.40
C ARG A 12 -13.97 -14.76 2.23
N GLY A 13 -12.99 -14.25 2.99
CA GLY A 13 -12.62 -12.84 2.99
C GLY A 13 -13.45 -11.98 3.95
N ASP A 14 -14.35 -12.59 4.72
CA ASP A 14 -15.22 -11.91 5.69
C ASP A 14 -14.46 -11.63 7.00
N TYR A 15 -13.43 -10.79 6.92
CA TYR A 15 -12.50 -10.55 8.03
C TYR A 15 -13.17 -9.94 9.26
N GLN A 16 -14.23 -9.14 9.08
CA GLN A 16 -14.98 -8.56 10.20
C GLN A 16 -15.69 -9.63 11.02
N GLN A 17 -16.30 -10.61 10.35
CA GLN A 17 -16.96 -11.74 11.01
C GLN A 17 -15.94 -12.67 11.66
N ALA A 18 -14.80 -12.92 11.00
CA ALA A 18 -13.70 -13.68 11.57
C ALA A 18 -13.14 -13.03 12.85
N MET A 19 -12.94 -11.71 12.85
CA MET A 19 -12.46 -10.97 14.02
C MET A 19 -13.48 -10.96 15.16
N SER A 20 -14.78 -10.83 14.88
CA SER A 20 -15.83 -10.94 15.91
C SER A 20 -15.82 -12.32 16.57
N ALA A 21 -15.72 -13.38 15.77
CA ALA A 21 -15.66 -14.75 16.27
C ALA A 21 -14.39 -15.02 17.09
N LEU A 22 -13.25 -14.45 16.69
CA LEU A 22 -11.99 -14.54 17.44
C LEU A 22 -12.01 -13.72 18.73
N ALA A 23 -12.71 -12.58 18.76
CA ALA A 23 -12.87 -11.77 19.97
C ALA A 23 -13.64 -12.52 21.07
N GLU A 24 -14.69 -13.27 20.70
CA GLU A 24 -15.40 -14.15 21.64
C GLU A 24 -14.50 -15.27 22.22
N LEU A 25 -13.47 -15.67 21.46
CA LEU A 25 -12.48 -16.66 21.87
C LEU A 25 -11.28 -16.04 22.62
N GLY A 26 -11.43 -14.81 23.13
CA GLY A 26 -10.41 -14.10 23.90
C GLY A 26 -9.52 -13.16 23.08
N GLY A 27 -9.63 -13.18 21.74
CA GLY A 27 -8.94 -12.25 20.85
C GLY A 27 -7.43 -12.19 21.11
N ARG A 28 -6.90 -10.97 21.27
CA ARG A 28 -5.45 -10.75 21.56
C ARG A 28 -5.03 -11.21 22.95
N SER A 29 -5.98 -11.40 23.86
CA SER A 29 -5.75 -11.86 25.23
C SER A 29 -5.94 -13.37 25.37
N SER A 30 -6.24 -14.09 24.27
CA SER A 30 -6.34 -15.54 24.28
C SER A 30 -5.01 -16.18 24.68
N ASP A 31 -5.10 -17.27 25.44
CA ASP A 31 -3.97 -18.14 25.77
C ASP A 31 -3.93 -19.39 24.87
N ASP A 32 -4.84 -19.53 23.89
CA ASP A 32 -4.77 -20.57 22.85
C ASP A 32 -3.91 -20.09 21.67
N PRO A 33 -2.75 -20.73 21.40
CA PRO A 33 -1.88 -20.38 20.28
C PRO A 33 -2.57 -20.36 18.92
N ARG A 34 -3.58 -21.22 18.71
CA ARG A 34 -4.29 -21.35 17.43
C ARG A 34 -5.20 -20.15 17.15
N VAL A 35 -5.80 -19.59 18.20
CA VAL A 35 -6.60 -18.36 18.11
C VAL A 35 -5.70 -17.19 17.74
N LEU A 36 -4.55 -17.08 18.40
CA LEU A 36 -3.55 -16.04 18.13
C LEU A 36 -2.92 -16.17 16.72
N ASP A 37 -2.61 -17.38 16.25
CA ASP A 37 -2.10 -17.61 14.88
C ASP A 37 -3.13 -17.20 13.82
N LEU A 38 -4.40 -17.59 14.00
CA LEU A 38 -5.46 -17.20 13.05
C LEU A 38 -5.69 -15.69 13.06
N LEU A 39 -5.66 -15.04 14.23
CA LEU A 39 -5.75 -13.58 14.36
C LEU A 39 -4.58 -12.88 13.67
N ALA A 40 -3.36 -13.40 13.82
CA ALA A 40 -2.17 -12.88 13.14
C ALA A 40 -2.30 -12.96 11.62
N ARG A 41 -2.81 -14.07 11.08
CA ARG A 41 -3.04 -14.23 9.64
C ARG A 41 -4.08 -13.27 9.10
N VAL A 42 -5.19 -13.07 9.83
CA VAL A 42 -6.22 -12.10 9.46
C VAL A 42 -5.65 -10.68 9.43
N HIS A 43 -4.90 -10.28 10.46
CA HIS A 43 -4.20 -8.98 10.47
C HIS A 43 -3.19 -8.84 9.32
N ALA A 44 -2.43 -9.88 9.01
CA ALA A 44 -1.48 -9.86 7.90
C ALA A 44 -2.19 -9.72 6.53
N GLN A 45 -3.33 -10.39 6.33
CA GLN A 45 -4.14 -10.27 5.12
C GLN A 45 -4.76 -8.88 4.95
N GLN A 46 -5.11 -8.22 6.06
CA GLN A 46 -5.59 -6.83 6.07
C GLN A 46 -4.46 -5.79 5.91
N GLY A 47 -3.19 -6.22 5.83
CA GLY A 47 -2.04 -5.33 5.74
C GLY A 47 -1.60 -4.72 7.08
N ALA A 48 -2.24 -5.09 8.19
CA ALA A 48 -1.89 -4.69 9.56
C ALA A 48 -0.70 -5.53 10.07
N LEU A 49 0.47 -5.35 9.45
CA LEU A 49 1.64 -6.20 9.71
C LEU A 49 2.21 -6.06 11.13
N GLY A 50 2.01 -4.92 11.79
CA GLY A 50 2.43 -4.73 13.19
C GLY A 50 1.61 -5.59 14.14
N ASP A 51 0.28 -5.51 14.02
CA ASP A 51 -0.65 -6.31 14.83
C ASP A 51 -0.46 -7.83 14.62
N ALA A 52 -0.14 -8.24 13.39
CA ALA A 52 0.19 -9.62 13.08
C ALA A 52 1.49 -10.08 13.77
N ASP A 53 2.53 -9.23 13.80
CA ASP A 53 3.79 -9.56 14.46
C ASP A 53 3.64 -9.67 15.99
N GLU A 54 2.81 -8.82 16.60
CA GLU A 54 2.47 -8.91 18.02
C GLU A 54 1.77 -10.23 18.35
N CYS A 55 0.77 -10.63 17.55
CA CYS A 55 0.05 -11.89 17.74
C CYS A 55 0.99 -13.10 17.64
N TRP A 56 1.84 -13.16 16.61
CA TRP A 56 2.82 -14.25 16.47
C TRP A 56 3.93 -14.23 17.52
N SER A 57 4.28 -13.06 18.06
CA SER A 57 5.20 -12.98 19.21
C SER A 57 4.60 -13.58 20.47
N ARG A 58 3.29 -13.39 20.68
CA ARG A 58 2.58 -14.03 21.79
C ARG A 58 2.42 -15.53 21.59
N VAL A 59 2.18 -16.01 20.37
CA VAL A 59 2.24 -17.45 20.05
C VAL A 59 3.60 -18.02 20.46
N GLN A 60 4.70 -17.38 20.07
CA GLN A 60 6.06 -17.84 20.43
C GLN A 60 6.35 -17.78 21.93
N SER A 61 5.73 -16.86 22.68
CA SER A 61 5.88 -16.87 24.15
C SER A 61 5.16 -18.03 24.82
N LEU A 62 4.08 -18.54 24.20
CA LEU A 62 3.31 -19.68 24.71
C LEU A 62 3.89 -21.01 24.22
N ASP A 63 4.31 -21.07 22.96
CA ASP A 63 4.99 -22.22 22.35
C ASP A 63 6.20 -21.75 21.52
N PRO A 64 7.41 -21.77 22.11
CA PRO A 64 8.63 -21.39 21.41
C PRO A 64 8.98 -22.27 20.21
N ALA A 65 8.40 -23.47 20.09
CA ALA A 65 8.65 -24.41 19.01
C ALA A 65 7.64 -24.30 17.85
N ASP A 66 6.67 -23.38 17.93
CA ASP A 66 5.66 -23.20 16.89
C ASP A 66 6.30 -22.69 15.58
N GLU A 67 6.47 -23.62 14.63
CA GLU A 67 7.08 -23.33 13.33
C GLU A 67 6.25 -22.34 12.49
N ALA A 68 4.92 -22.35 12.66
CA ALA A 68 4.02 -21.50 11.87
C ALA A 68 4.20 -20.03 12.23
N ALA A 69 4.30 -19.70 13.52
CA ALA A 69 4.58 -18.36 14.01
C ALA A 69 5.98 -17.88 13.59
N VAL A 70 7.00 -18.75 13.64
CA VAL A 70 8.35 -18.42 13.15
C VAL A 70 8.34 -18.11 11.67
N GLN A 71 7.67 -18.92 10.85
CA GLN A 71 7.52 -18.67 9.41
C GLN A 71 6.73 -17.39 9.14
N GLY A 72 5.66 -17.14 9.89
CA GLY A 72 4.84 -15.93 9.83
C GLY A 72 5.68 -14.67 10.06
N LYS A 73 6.43 -14.61 11.17
CA LYS A 73 7.32 -13.49 11.48
C LYS A 73 8.43 -13.32 10.45
N ARG A 74 9.04 -14.40 9.96
CA ARG A 74 10.03 -14.33 8.86
C ARG A 74 9.42 -13.72 7.59
N ARG A 75 8.19 -14.09 7.26
CA ARG A 75 7.47 -13.55 6.09
C ARG A 75 7.16 -12.07 6.27
N ILE A 76 6.69 -11.64 7.43
CA ILE A 76 6.49 -10.21 7.75
C ILE A 76 7.81 -9.45 7.69
N ALA A 77 8.86 -9.95 8.33
CA ALA A 77 10.18 -9.35 8.29
C ALA A 77 10.71 -9.23 6.86
N ALA A 78 10.45 -10.21 5.98
CA ALA A 78 10.80 -10.14 4.57
C ALA A 78 9.95 -9.11 3.79
N LEU A 79 8.66 -8.98 4.08
CA LEU A 79 7.78 -7.98 3.47
C LEU A 79 8.15 -6.56 3.91
N GLN A 80 8.43 -6.38 5.19
CA GLN A 80 8.95 -5.14 5.76
C GLN A 80 10.34 -4.84 5.17
N ALA A 81 11.25 -5.81 5.17
CA ALA A 81 12.58 -5.64 4.59
C ALA A 81 12.53 -5.34 3.08
N LYS A 82 11.59 -5.88 2.31
CA LYS A 82 11.36 -5.48 0.89
C LYS A 82 10.83 -4.05 0.77
N ARG A 83 10.00 -3.61 1.72
CA ARG A 83 9.57 -2.21 1.85
C ARG A 83 10.75 -1.28 2.16
N PHE A 84 11.76 -1.76 2.90
CA PHE A 84 12.95 -1.00 3.31
C PHE A 84 14.20 -1.18 2.41
N ARG A 85 14.34 -2.27 1.64
CA ARG A 85 15.50 -2.58 0.77
C ARG A 85 15.38 -2.05 -0.66
N ARG A 86 14.31 -1.34 -1.03
CA ARG A 86 14.25 -0.64 -2.33
C ARG A 86 15.05 0.68 -2.30
N ARG A 87 16.35 0.56 -2.02
CA ARG A 87 17.51 1.36 -2.51
C ARG A 87 18.76 0.56 -2.10
N PRO A 88 19.61 0.16 -3.07
CA PRO A 88 20.53 1.08 -3.71
C PRO A 88 20.48 1.07 -5.26
N MET A 89 21.32 1.91 -5.85
CA MET A 89 21.35 2.47 -7.20
C MET A 89 21.61 1.48 -8.37
N TRP A 90 21.11 1.91 -9.54
CA TRP A 90 21.45 1.59 -10.94
C TRP A 90 20.70 0.49 -11.74
N PRO A 91 20.48 0.72 -13.06
CA PRO A 91 19.45 0.05 -13.85
C PRO A 91 20.04 -1.08 -14.70
N VAL A 92 19.33 -2.21 -14.80
CA VAL A 92 19.53 -3.15 -15.91
C VAL A 92 18.17 -3.56 -16.44
N ALA A 93 17.99 -3.29 -17.73
CA ALA A 93 16.87 -3.68 -18.55
C ALA A 93 16.69 -5.21 -18.56
N PHE A 94 15.44 -5.67 -18.53
CA PHE A 94 15.10 -6.99 -19.03
C PHE A 94 14.04 -6.87 -20.13
N VAL A 95 14.49 -7.26 -21.31
CA VAL A 95 13.74 -7.50 -22.55
C VAL A 95 12.84 -8.72 -22.34
N VAL A 96 11.56 -8.58 -22.69
CA VAL A 96 10.61 -9.70 -22.80
C VAL A 96 10.78 -10.33 -24.18
N ALA A 97 11.24 -11.57 -24.24
CA ALA A 97 11.17 -12.40 -25.45
C ALA A 97 9.98 -13.35 -25.34
N ALA A 98 9.00 -13.14 -26.23
CA ALA A 98 7.92 -14.06 -26.50
C ALA A 98 8.41 -15.20 -27.39
N GLY A 99 7.97 -16.42 -27.12
CA GLY A 99 8.21 -17.55 -28.00
C GLY A 99 7.45 -18.79 -27.56
N VAL A 100 6.28 -19.03 -28.18
CA VAL A 100 5.73 -20.38 -28.33
C VAL A 100 5.19 -20.50 -29.75
N GLY A 101 5.81 -21.41 -30.49
CA GLY A 101 5.57 -21.69 -31.91
C GLY A 101 4.38 -22.60 -32.18
N VAL A 102 4.03 -22.62 -33.46
CA VAL A 102 2.92 -23.30 -34.12
C VAL A 102 3.25 -24.79 -34.38
N VAL A 103 2.22 -25.64 -34.50
CA VAL A 103 1.98 -26.64 -35.58
C VAL A 103 1.37 -27.94 -35.05
N GLY A 104 0.23 -28.32 -35.62
CA GLY A 104 -0.35 -29.67 -35.58
C GLY A 104 -1.55 -29.78 -36.50
N ILE A 105 -1.30 -29.95 -37.81
CA ILE A 105 -2.33 -30.22 -38.84
C ILE A 105 -2.61 -31.72 -38.88
N LEU A 106 -3.89 -32.11 -38.80
CA LEU A 106 -4.41 -33.37 -39.35
C LEU A 106 -5.82 -33.10 -39.95
N LEU A 107 -5.91 -33.12 -41.29
CA LEU A 107 -7.14 -33.37 -42.08
C LEU A 107 -7.45 -34.89 -41.99
N PRO A 108 -8.68 -35.42 -42.28
CA PRO A 108 -9.66 -34.99 -43.30
C PRO A 108 -11.15 -35.14 -42.87
N THR A 109 -12.17 -34.58 -43.53
CA THR A 109 -12.91 -35.14 -44.68
C THR A 109 -14.15 -34.25 -44.90
N THR A 110 -14.46 -33.90 -46.14
CA THR A 110 -15.56 -33.00 -46.54
C THR A 110 -16.91 -33.72 -46.74
N PRO A 111 -18.01 -33.28 -46.10
CA PRO A 111 -19.39 -33.56 -46.52
C PRO A 111 -19.92 -32.47 -47.49
N PRO A 112 -21.00 -32.75 -48.25
CA PRO A 112 -21.46 -31.97 -49.40
C PRO A 112 -22.02 -30.57 -49.04
N PRO A 113 -22.07 -29.63 -50.00
CA PRO A 113 -22.32 -28.21 -49.73
C PRO A 113 -23.77 -27.95 -49.32
N ALA A 114 -23.94 -27.52 -48.07
CA ALA A 114 -25.14 -26.85 -47.60
C ALA A 114 -25.21 -25.42 -48.20
N PRO A 115 -26.43 -24.84 -48.35
CA PRO A 115 -26.59 -23.46 -48.78
C PRO A 115 -25.76 -22.50 -47.89
N PRO A 116 -25.19 -21.43 -48.45
CA PRO A 116 -24.29 -20.56 -47.70
C PRO A 116 -25.00 -20.00 -46.47
N PRO A 117 -24.49 -20.26 -45.25
CA PRO A 117 -25.04 -19.66 -44.05
C PRO A 117 -24.92 -18.14 -44.16
N ASP A 118 -25.90 -17.43 -43.61
CA ASP A 118 -25.89 -15.96 -43.53
C ASP A 118 -24.69 -15.49 -42.68
N MET A 119 -23.58 -15.21 -43.37
CA MET A 119 -22.30 -14.83 -42.78
C MET A 119 -22.31 -13.38 -42.26
N SER A 120 -23.34 -12.59 -42.59
CA SER A 120 -23.41 -11.19 -42.21
C SER A 120 -23.56 -11.01 -40.68
N GLY A 121 -24.36 -11.87 -40.04
CA GLY A 121 -24.51 -11.91 -38.59
C GLY A 121 -23.22 -12.32 -37.87
N LEU A 122 -22.47 -13.27 -38.44
CA LEU A 122 -21.22 -13.76 -37.86
C LEU A 122 -20.10 -12.69 -37.92
N VAL A 123 -20.03 -11.95 -39.02
CA VAL A 123 -19.07 -10.84 -39.20
C VAL A 123 -19.36 -9.70 -38.21
N ALA A 124 -20.63 -9.35 -38.02
CA ALA A 124 -21.04 -8.33 -37.05
C ALA A 124 -20.71 -8.75 -35.61
N GLN A 125 -20.94 -10.02 -35.27
CA GLN A 125 -20.63 -10.57 -33.95
C GLN A 125 -19.12 -10.58 -33.67
N HIS A 126 -18.31 -10.92 -34.67
CA HIS A 126 -16.85 -10.89 -34.54
C HIS A 126 -16.32 -9.46 -34.34
N ALA A 127 -16.83 -8.49 -35.10
CA ALA A 127 -16.45 -7.08 -34.96
C ALA A 127 -16.80 -6.50 -33.58
N GLU A 128 -17.94 -6.92 -33.01
CA GLU A 128 -18.33 -6.54 -31.65
C GLU A 128 -17.42 -7.17 -30.59
N LEU A 129 -17.10 -8.46 -30.73
CA LEU A 129 -16.19 -9.15 -29.81
C LEU A 129 -14.80 -8.51 -29.80
N THR A 130 -14.29 -8.12 -30.98
CA THR A 130 -13.01 -7.41 -31.11
C THR A 130 -13.05 -6.06 -30.38
N ARG A 131 -14.13 -5.28 -30.55
CA ARG A 131 -14.29 -3.99 -29.82
C ARG A 131 -14.33 -4.18 -28.30
N GLN A 132 -14.99 -5.23 -27.82
CA GLN A 132 -15.02 -5.54 -26.38
C GLN A 132 -13.65 -5.94 -25.84
N LEU A 133 -12.90 -6.78 -26.59
CA LEU A 133 -11.54 -7.16 -26.21
C LEU A 133 -10.60 -5.97 -26.19
N ASP A 134 -10.70 -5.06 -27.17
CA ASP A 134 -9.89 -3.86 -27.22
C ASP A 134 -10.20 -2.90 -26.05
N ALA A 135 -11.48 -2.75 -25.69
CA ALA A 135 -11.89 -1.95 -24.54
C ALA A 135 -11.38 -2.53 -23.20
N VAL A 136 -11.50 -3.84 -23.00
CA VAL A 136 -10.96 -4.53 -21.81
C VAL A 136 -9.45 -4.42 -21.76
N ARG A 137 -8.78 -4.58 -22.90
CA ARG A 137 -7.32 -4.45 -22.99
C ARG A 137 -6.87 -3.02 -22.73
N ALA A 138 -7.61 -2.02 -23.20
CA ALA A 138 -7.35 -0.61 -22.88
C ALA A 138 -7.52 -0.32 -21.39
N GLN A 139 -8.55 -0.87 -20.74
CA GLN A 139 -8.72 -0.75 -19.28
C GLN A 139 -7.60 -1.44 -18.49
N LEU A 140 -7.20 -2.65 -18.90
CA LEU A 140 -6.10 -3.38 -18.26
C LEU A 140 -4.75 -2.69 -18.46
N ASN A 141 -4.57 -1.98 -19.58
CA ASN A 141 -3.36 -1.25 -19.90
C ASN A 141 -3.38 0.20 -19.38
N ALA A 142 -4.51 0.70 -18.90
CA ALA A 142 -4.60 2.04 -18.35
C ALA A 142 -3.68 2.13 -17.12
N GLU A 143 -2.75 3.08 -17.15
CA GLU A 143 -1.83 3.27 -16.04
C GLU A 143 -2.64 3.78 -14.82
N PRO A 144 -2.54 3.12 -13.65
CA PRO A 144 -3.29 3.55 -12.49
C PRO A 144 -2.93 5.00 -12.11
N PRO A 145 -3.90 5.85 -11.73
CA PRO A 145 -3.66 7.27 -11.42
C PRO A 145 -2.54 7.50 -10.41
N VAL A 146 -2.42 6.61 -9.42
CA VAL A 146 -1.34 6.64 -8.41
C VAL A 146 0.06 6.51 -9.02
N VAL A 147 0.21 5.76 -10.13
CA VAL A 147 1.49 5.56 -10.79
C VAL A 147 1.87 6.82 -11.58
N THR A 148 0.92 7.40 -12.31
CA THR A 148 1.11 8.70 -12.99
C THR A 148 1.48 9.79 -12.00
N MET A 149 0.76 9.87 -10.87
CA MET A 149 1.04 10.84 -9.81
C MET A 149 2.42 10.60 -9.17
N ALA A 150 2.77 9.36 -8.83
CA ALA A 150 4.08 9.04 -8.24
C ALA A 150 5.25 9.38 -9.18
N LYS A 151 5.06 9.28 -10.50
CA LYS A 151 6.06 9.72 -11.50
C LYS A 151 6.16 11.24 -11.61
N ALA A 152 5.04 11.94 -11.52
CA ALA A 152 4.98 13.39 -11.57
C ALA A 152 5.58 14.05 -10.32
N LEU A 153 5.41 13.41 -9.15
CA LEU A 153 6.01 13.85 -7.90
C LEU A 153 7.51 13.51 -7.86
N ASN A 154 8.35 14.43 -8.31
CA ASN A 154 9.79 14.25 -8.36
C ASN A 154 10.49 15.53 -7.90
N SER A 155 11.25 15.43 -6.80
CA SER A 155 12.00 16.56 -6.23
C SER A 155 13.21 16.05 -5.45
N PRO A 156 14.32 16.79 -5.40
CA PRO A 156 15.39 16.52 -4.45
C PRO A 156 14.99 16.79 -2.99
N ALA A 157 13.95 17.59 -2.73
CA ALA A 157 13.56 18.02 -1.39
C ALA A 157 12.76 16.95 -0.62
N PHE A 158 12.09 16.05 -1.33
CA PHE A 158 11.28 14.99 -0.73
C PHE A 158 11.38 13.67 -1.50
N ALA A 159 11.23 12.58 -0.78
CA ALA A 159 11.13 11.24 -1.34
C ALA A 159 9.66 10.81 -1.45
N VAL A 160 9.37 10.06 -2.50
CA VAL A 160 8.02 9.63 -2.87
C VAL A 160 7.99 8.10 -2.86
N ILE A 161 7.07 7.53 -2.08
CA ILE A 161 6.92 6.08 -1.91
C ILE A 161 5.48 5.71 -2.22
N ARG A 162 5.27 4.90 -3.27
CA ARG A 162 3.94 4.34 -3.56
C ARG A 162 3.54 3.33 -2.48
N GLN A 163 2.34 3.49 -1.92
CA GLN A 163 1.72 2.60 -0.95
C GLN A 163 0.32 2.21 -1.46
N GLY A 164 0.23 1.09 -2.17
CA GLY A 164 -1.03 0.66 -2.78
C GLY A 164 -1.53 1.67 -3.82
N ASP A 165 -2.70 2.22 -3.57
CA ASP A 165 -3.41 3.26 -4.31
C ASP A 165 -3.06 4.69 -3.87
N ALA A 166 -2.20 4.84 -2.86
CA ALA A 166 -1.74 6.13 -2.37
C ALA A 166 -0.24 6.34 -2.59
N VAL A 167 0.18 7.59 -2.41
CA VAL A 167 1.58 8.02 -2.42
C VAL A 167 1.93 8.64 -1.08
N LEU A 168 2.96 8.11 -0.42
CA LEU A 168 3.52 8.69 0.79
C LEU A 168 4.72 9.58 0.43
N VAL A 169 4.67 10.84 0.83
CA VAL A 169 5.75 11.80 0.69
C VAL A 169 6.45 12.00 2.04
N THR A 170 7.77 11.90 2.05
CA THR A 170 8.64 12.14 3.21
C THR A 170 9.70 13.17 2.84
N PHE A 171 9.93 14.18 3.67
CA PHE A 171 10.92 15.22 3.38
C PHE A 171 12.34 14.77 3.76
N ASN A 172 13.32 15.10 2.92
CA ASN A 172 14.70 14.65 3.09
C ASN A 172 15.45 15.44 4.18
N GLU A 173 14.99 16.67 4.46
CA GLU A 173 15.50 17.57 5.49
C GLU A 173 14.44 17.86 6.56
N ALA A 174 14.88 18.48 7.65
CA ALA A 174 13.97 18.99 8.68
C ALA A 174 13.11 20.13 8.09
N LEU A 175 11.80 19.96 8.13
CA LEU A 175 10.87 20.99 7.67
C LEU A 175 10.78 22.17 8.64
N PHE A 176 11.02 21.93 9.93
CA PHE A 176 10.82 22.92 10.98
C PHE A 176 12.15 23.25 11.66
N ASN A 177 12.41 24.54 11.88
CA ASN A 177 13.59 24.99 12.61
C ASN A 177 13.33 25.07 14.12
N ARG A 178 12.11 25.42 14.53
CA ARG A 178 11.65 25.51 15.92
C ARG A 178 10.13 25.33 15.95
N ASP A 179 9.66 24.54 16.91
CA ASP A 179 8.24 24.26 17.12
C ASP A 179 7.53 23.90 15.80
N ALA A 180 6.47 24.62 15.44
CA ALA A 180 5.72 24.44 14.20
C ALA A 180 6.05 25.47 13.11
N ARG A 181 7.18 26.19 13.23
CA ARG A 181 7.62 27.17 12.23
C ARG A 181 8.47 26.49 11.16
N LEU A 182 8.06 26.61 9.89
CA LEU A 182 8.81 26.10 8.75
C LEU A 182 10.18 26.78 8.66
N SER A 183 11.21 26.00 8.35
CA SER A 183 12.50 26.52 7.91
C SER A 183 12.36 27.11 6.50
N THR A 184 13.35 27.88 6.04
CA THR A 184 13.35 28.41 4.66
C THR A 184 13.34 27.29 3.62
N SER A 185 14.16 26.25 3.81
CA SER A 185 14.17 25.08 2.91
C SER A 185 12.87 24.27 3.03
N GLY A 186 12.30 24.14 4.22
CA GLY A 186 11.04 23.46 4.44
C GLY A 186 9.86 24.15 3.76
N ALA A 187 9.77 25.49 3.85
CA ALA A 187 8.76 26.27 3.15
C ALA A 187 8.87 26.12 1.63
N ALA A 188 10.10 26.14 1.08
CA ALA A 188 10.33 25.91 -0.34
C ALA A 188 9.91 24.48 -0.77
N ALA A 189 10.24 23.46 0.03
CA ALA A 189 9.88 22.07 -0.25
C ALA A 189 8.36 21.84 -0.24
N VAL A 190 7.65 22.45 0.70
CA VAL A 190 6.17 22.38 0.79
C VAL A 190 5.52 23.12 -0.38
N ALA A 191 6.04 24.30 -0.76
CA ALA A 191 5.54 25.04 -1.91
C ALA A 191 5.77 24.29 -3.23
N GLU A 192 6.91 23.61 -3.38
CA GLU A 192 7.19 22.75 -4.53
C GLU A 192 6.22 21.57 -4.59
N LEU A 193 5.98 20.88 -3.46
CA LEU A 193 4.98 19.81 -3.38
C LEU A 193 3.59 20.33 -3.75
N ALA A 194 3.16 21.48 -3.23
CA ALA A 194 1.89 22.10 -3.57
C ALA A 194 1.76 22.35 -5.07
N ALA A 195 2.81 22.89 -5.71
CA ALA A 195 2.82 23.16 -7.14
C ALA A 195 2.70 21.87 -7.98
N GLN A 196 3.40 20.80 -7.59
CA GLN A 196 3.32 19.52 -8.28
C GLN A 196 1.97 18.80 -8.07
N LEU A 197 1.23 19.12 -7.01
CA LEU A 197 -0.10 18.54 -6.74
C LEU A 197 -1.25 19.27 -7.44
N LYS A 198 -1.08 20.53 -7.86
CA LYS A 198 -2.13 21.31 -8.55
C LYS A 198 -2.83 20.60 -9.72
N PRO A 199 -2.16 19.79 -10.56
CA PRO A 199 -2.81 19.10 -11.67
C PRO A 199 -3.71 17.93 -11.27
N PHE A 200 -3.65 17.48 -10.00
CA PHE A 200 -4.31 16.27 -9.53
C PHE A 200 -5.46 16.61 -8.59
N ALA A 201 -6.59 15.92 -8.75
CA ALA A 201 -7.60 15.84 -7.70
C ALA A 201 -7.11 14.85 -6.64
N VAL A 202 -6.89 15.31 -5.42
CA VAL A 202 -6.27 14.50 -4.35
C VAL A 202 -6.98 14.66 -3.01
N SER A 203 -6.96 13.57 -2.24
CA SER A 203 -7.24 13.59 -0.80
C SER A 203 -5.93 13.50 -0.02
N LEU A 204 -5.75 14.39 0.96
CA LEU A 204 -4.50 14.51 1.72
C LEU A 204 -4.68 14.10 3.19
N VAL A 205 -3.76 13.29 3.69
CA VAL A 205 -3.59 13.06 5.14
C VAL A 205 -2.18 13.47 5.53
N ILE A 206 -2.06 14.45 6.42
CA ILE A 206 -0.78 15.00 6.87
C ILE A 206 -0.57 14.55 8.32
N THR A 207 0.50 13.82 8.56
CA THR A 207 0.88 13.37 9.90
C THR A 207 2.15 14.07 10.32
N GLY A 208 2.09 14.84 11.41
CA GLY A 208 3.23 15.55 11.95
C GLY A 208 4.04 14.68 12.89
N HIS A 209 5.36 14.78 12.74
CA HIS A 209 6.33 14.05 13.55
C HIS A 209 7.11 15.02 14.42
N THR A 210 7.57 14.49 15.55
CA THR A 210 8.48 15.19 16.44
C THR A 210 9.73 14.38 16.67
N ASP A 211 10.79 15.04 17.12
CA ASP A 211 11.85 14.30 17.78
C ASP A 211 11.33 13.63 19.08
N ASN A 212 12.22 12.94 19.78
CA ASN A 212 11.87 12.19 20.98
C ASN A 212 12.03 13.00 22.29
N ARG A 213 12.12 14.33 22.23
CA ARG A 213 12.25 15.22 23.40
C ARG A 213 11.22 16.34 23.54
N PRO A 214 10.08 16.39 22.82
CA PRO A 214 9.11 17.45 23.06
C PRO A 214 8.42 17.21 24.41
N ARG A 215 8.06 18.31 25.09
CA ARG A 215 7.23 18.25 26.30
C ARG A 215 5.84 17.71 25.99
N ASN A 216 5.25 18.15 24.87
CA ASN A 216 3.92 17.75 24.38
C ASN A 216 4.00 17.24 22.91
N PRO A 217 4.44 16.00 22.65
CA PRO A 217 4.63 15.49 21.29
C PRO A 217 3.37 15.49 20.43
N THR A 218 2.22 15.13 21.03
CA THR A 218 0.94 15.05 20.31
C THR A 218 0.51 16.42 19.77
N GLU A 219 0.50 17.44 20.65
CA GLU A 219 0.12 18.81 20.33
C GLU A 219 1.07 19.44 19.30
N LEU A 220 2.38 19.29 19.51
CA LEU A 220 3.38 19.81 18.58
C LEU A 220 3.30 19.14 17.20
N GLY A 221 3.11 17.82 17.14
CA GLY A 221 2.92 17.10 15.89
C GLY A 221 1.65 17.57 15.15
N PHE A 222 0.55 17.81 15.87
CA PHE A 222 -0.66 18.35 15.27
C PHE A 222 -0.45 19.76 14.71
N ALA A 223 0.15 20.66 15.49
CA ALA A 223 0.46 22.02 15.06
C ALA A 223 1.34 22.05 13.80
N ARG A 224 2.36 21.19 13.73
CA ARG A 224 3.21 21.03 12.53
C ARG A 224 2.45 20.58 11.31
N ALA A 225 1.60 19.56 11.47
CA ALA A 225 0.79 19.05 10.38
C ALA A 225 -0.22 20.10 9.90
N GLN A 226 -0.80 20.89 10.80
CA GLN A 226 -1.66 22.02 10.45
C GLN A 226 -0.90 23.10 9.68
N THR A 227 0.29 23.51 10.12
CA THR A 227 1.13 24.48 9.39
C THR A 227 1.38 24.05 7.94
N VAL A 228 1.63 22.75 7.71
CA VAL A 228 1.84 22.24 6.35
C VAL A 228 0.53 22.19 5.56
N ALA A 229 -0.59 21.84 6.18
CA ALA A 229 -1.90 21.88 5.54
C ALA A 229 -2.23 23.30 5.03
N ASP A 230 -2.03 24.30 5.89
CA ASP A 230 -2.27 25.70 5.54
C ASP A 230 -1.34 26.16 4.41
N ALA A 231 -0.06 25.75 4.45
CA ALA A 231 0.93 26.10 3.43
C ALA A 231 0.68 25.40 2.07
N LEU A 232 0.11 24.19 2.06
CA LEU A 232 -0.29 23.51 0.83
C LEU A 232 -1.51 24.17 0.19
N GLY A 233 -2.37 24.83 0.98
CA GLY A 233 -3.58 25.50 0.49
C GLY A 233 -4.63 24.53 -0.07
N MET A 234 -4.62 23.27 0.38
CA MET A 234 -5.53 22.22 -0.06
C MET A 234 -6.20 21.55 1.17
N PRO A 235 -7.46 21.09 1.05
CA PRO A 235 -8.11 20.36 2.14
C PRO A 235 -7.31 19.11 2.55
N ALA A 236 -7.03 18.97 3.85
CA ALA A 236 -6.26 17.86 4.38
C ALA A 236 -6.78 17.41 5.75
N VAL A 237 -6.69 16.10 6.01
CA VAL A 237 -6.87 15.54 7.35
C VAL A 237 -5.54 15.62 8.10
N VAL A 238 -5.55 16.27 9.26
CA VAL A 238 -4.36 16.53 10.07
C VAL A 238 -4.27 15.54 11.23
N ARG A 239 -3.08 14.95 11.43
CA ARG A 239 -2.79 13.96 12.49
C ARG A 239 -1.44 14.21 13.14
N SER A 240 -1.25 13.63 14.32
CA SER A 240 0.03 13.60 15.02
C SER A 240 0.51 12.16 15.20
N ALA A 241 1.80 11.91 14.99
CA ALA A 241 2.43 10.63 15.30
C ALA A 241 2.78 10.48 16.79
N GLY A 242 2.55 11.53 17.60
CA GLY A 242 2.93 11.54 19.01
C GLY A 242 4.43 11.38 19.19
N ALA A 243 4.85 10.57 20.16
CA ALA A 243 6.26 10.37 20.50
C ALA A 243 6.98 9.36 19.59
N THR A 244 6.35 8.91 18.50
CA THR A 244 6.90 7.88 17.60
C THR A 244 7.78 8.55 16.54
N PRO A 245 9.12 8.42 16.60
CA PRO A 245 10.00 9.04 15.62
C PRO A 245 9.97 8.29 14.29
N LEU A 246 10.05 9.04 13.18
CA LEU A 246 10.12 8.47 11.82
C LEU A 246 11.51 7.89 11.50
N PHE A 247 12.57 8.54 11.98
CA PHE A 247 13.97 8.22 11.79
C PHE A 247 14.66 7.86 13.12
N PRO A 248 15.72 7.03 13.10
CA PRO A 248 16.44 6.63 14.30
C PRO A 248 17.03 7.82 15.07
N ALA A 249 17.32 7.64 16.36
CA ALA A 249 17.74 8.73 17.26
C ALA A 249 19.04 9.47 16.83
N ARG A 250 19.89 8.84 16.02
CA ARG A 250 21.06 9.48 15.42
C ARG A 250 20.72 10.56 14.39
N GLU A 251 19.52 10.51 13.83
CA GLU A 251 18.98 11.42 12.81
C GLU A 251 17.84 12.29 13.37
N ARG A 252 17.88 12.59 14.68
CA ARG A 252 16.82 13.33 15.39
C ARG A 252 16.36 14.61 14.72
N ALA A 253 17.28 15.39 14.15
CA ALA A 253 16.92 16.62 13.44
C ALA A 253 15.90 16.37 12.31
N LYS A 254 15.99 15.22 11.61
CA LYS A 254 15.07 14.84 10.54
C LYS A 254 13.68 14.46 11.04
N ASN A 255 13.52 14.15 12.33
CA ASN A 255 12.21 13.87 12.92
C ASN A 255 11.36 15.13 13.13
N ASN A 256 11.93 16.32 12.97
CA ASN A 256 11.17 17.57 12.89
C ASN A 256 10.60 17.75 11.49
N THR A 257 9.61 16.94 11.14
CA THR A 257 9.05 16.82 9.79
C THR A 257 7.58 16.44 9.80
N VAL A 258 6.99 16.31 8.61
CA VAL A 258 5.67 15.68 8.42
C VAL A 258 5.78 14.59 7.36
N THR A 259 4.80 13.70 7.34
CA THR A 259 4.56 12.80 6.21
C THR A 259 3.21 13.10 5.59
N VAL A 260 3.15 13.14 4.26
CA VAL A 260 1.92 13.43 3.53
C VAL A 260 1.51 12.19 2.75
N LEU A 261 0.37 11.61 3.11
CA LEU A 261 -0.26 10.54 2.33
C LEU A 261 -1.25 11.17 1.35
N ILE A 262 -1.09 10.85 0.08
CA ILE A 262 -1.79 11.46 -1.05
C ILE A 262 -2.53 10.36 -1.78
N THR A 263 -3.86 10.46 -1.83
CA THR A 263 -4.70 9.50 -2.55
C THR A 263 -5.30 10.23 -3.76
N PRO A 264 -5.08 9.77 -5.00
CA PRO A 264 -5.80 10.29 -6.15
C PRO A 264 -7.31 10.11 -5.96
N ALA A 265 -8.09 11.12 -6.32
CA ALA A 265 -9.56 11.02 -6.36
C ALA A 265 -10.05 10.18 -7.55
#